data_AF-A0A367Q7F1-F1
#
_entry.id   AF-A0A367Q7F1-F1
#
_cell.length_a   1.000
_cell.length_b   1.000
_cell.length_c   1.000
_cell.angle_alpha   90.00
_cell.angle_beta   90.00
_cell.angle_gamma   90.00
#
_symmetry.space_group_name_H-M   'P 1'
#
loop_
_entity.id
_entity.type
_entity.pdbx_description
1 polymer ?
#
loop_
_entity_poly.entity_id
_entity_poly.type
_entity_poly.pdbx_seq_one_letter_code
_entity_poly.pdbx_strand_id
1 'polypeptide(L)'
;MTRVIIVRHGQSGYNTERRIQGRTDASKLTEKGGNDASKLGKALSNLSFSAIYSSPLQRAKHTADIIHSELASGGRQSAVVQVSDLLLEIDLPLWEGMLTAEVKQELAEDYRTWHERPHELRMLLNDAQETREHFPVLALYEQARQFWQEILSQHQGETVLIVGHNGINRALISTALGIPPSRYHSIQQSNCGITVLNFAGGLGEPVQLESLNQTQHTGEILPSLRPEHQGVRLLLVRHGETEWNRQTRFQGQIDVPLNDNGRQQSQKAGEFLQKVAIDYAVSSPMLRPKETAEIILKQHPSVQLDLQSGLREISHGLWEGKLETEIEQEFPGELQRWRLVPAEVQMPEGENLQQVWERSVAAWESIVQTALTNQVKTVLVVAHDATNKTLLCHILGLPLENFWNFRQGNGAVSVIDYPCGLDGLPVLQAMNITTHLGGGVLDKTAAGAL
;
A
#
# COMPACT_ATOMS: atom_id res chain seq x y z
N MET A 1 14.92 -12.90 -5.46
CA MET A 1 13.71 -12.23 -4.95
C MET A 1 12.56 -12.52 -5.90
N THR A 2 11.47 -13.09 -5.40
CA THR A 2 10.25 -13.35 -6.17
C THR A 2 9.39 -12.09 -6.17
N ARG A 3 9.05 -11.59 -7.36
CA ARG A 3 8.14 -10.44 -7.50
C ARG A 3 6.74 -10.93 -7.76
N VAL A 4 5.78 -10.43 -6.98
CA VAL A 4 4.38 -10.79 -7.10
C VAL A 4 3.58 -9.53 -7.36
N ILE A 5 2.83 -9.53 -8.48
CA ILE A 5 1.93 -8.45 -8.85
C ILE A 5 0.50 -8.94 -8.58
N ILE A 6 -0.17 -8.29 -7.62
CA ILE A 6 -1.55 -8.59 -7.25
C ILE A 6 -2.46 -7.56 -7.92
N VAL A 7 -3.50 -8.06 -8.57
CA VAL A 7 -4.51 -7.29 -9.28
C VAL A 7 -5.89 -7.68 -8.76
N ARG A 8 -6.75 -6.70 -8.54
CA ARG A 8 -8.19 -6.94 -8.33
C ARG A 8 -8.91 -6.98 -9.67
N HIS A 9 -9.89 -7.88 -9.81
CA HIS A 9 -10.76 -7.95 -10.98
C HIS A 9 -11.35 -6.58 -11.40
N GLY A 10 -11.63 -6.41 -12.69
CA GLY A 10 -12.28 -5.21 -13.22
C GLY A 10 -13.67 -4.98 -12.64
N GLN A 11 -14.21 -3.77 -12.78
CA GLN A 11 -15.54 -3.45 -12.24
C GLN A 11 -16.61 -4.46 -12.72
N SER A 12 -17.43 -4.97 -11.80
CA SER A 12 -18.56 -5.87 -12.06
C SER A 12 -19.91 -5.20 -11.80
N GLY A 13 -21.00 -5.82 -12.26
CA GLY A 13 -22.36 -5.34 -12.01
C GLY A 13 -22.69 -5.19 -10.51
N TYR A 14 -22.21 -6.12 -9.67
CA TYR A 14 -22.42 -6.01 -8.21
C TYR A 14 -21.57 -4.92 -7.57
N ASN A 15 -20.44 -4.52 -8.19
CA ASN A 15 -19.73 -3.32 -7.75
C ASN A 15 -20.57 -2.06 -8.00
N THR A 16 -21.24 -1.96 -9.15
CA THR A 16 -22.10 -0.81 -9.45
C THR A 16 -23.39 -0.80 -8.62
N GLU A 17 -23.96 -1.98 -8.37
CA GLU A 17 -25.19 -2.13 -7.57
C GLU A 17 -24.95 -2.04 -6.05
N ARG A 18 -23.68 -2.08 -5.60
CA ARG A 18 -23.30 -2.20 -4.19
C ARG A 18 -23.89 -3.45 -3.52
N ARG A 19 -23.76 -4.59 -4.19
CA ARG A 19 -24.11 -5.92 -3.64
C ARG A 19 -22.88 -6.62 -3.08
N ILE A 20 -23.09 -7.42 -2.04
CA ILE A 20 -22.05 -8.30 -1.50
C ILE A 20 -21.82 -9.44 -2.51
N GLN A 21 -20.61 -9.52 -3.06
CA GLN A 21 -20.29 -10.46 -4.14
C GLN A 21 -20.08 -11.89 -3.67
N GLY A 22 -19.48 -12.09 -2.49
CA GLY A 22 -19.12 -13.42 -2.00
C GLY A 22 -18.41 -14.26 -3.08
N ARG A 23 -18.77 -15.54 -3.12
CA ARG A 23 -18.27 -16.57 -4.04
C ARG A 23 -19.22 -16.85 -5.20
N THR A 24 -20.30 -16.09 -5.38
CA THR A 24 -21.19 -16.25 -6.54
C THR A 24 -20.55 -15.80 -7.86
N ASP A 25 -20.92 -16.50 -8.93
CA ASP A 25 -20.62 -16.17 -10.33
C ASP A 25 -21.72 -15.35 -11.01
N ALA A 26 -22.77 -14.96 -10.28
CA ALA A 26 -23.85 -14.13 -10.82
C ALA A 26 -23.36 -12.78 -11.36
N SER A 27 -22.27 -12.24 -10.79
CA SER A 27 -21.73 -10.94 -11.18
C SER A 27 -20.68 -11.03 -12.30
N LYS A 28 -20.95 -10.36 -13.42
CA LYS A 28 -20.06 -10.26 -14.58
C LYS A 28 -19.39 -8.89 -14.66
N LEU A 29 -18.28 -8.80 -15.39
CA LEU A 29 -17.61 -7.54 -15.68
C LEU A 29 -18.55 -6.59 -16.44
N THR A 30 -18.49 -5.31 -16.10
CA THR A 30 -19.07 -4.24 -16.91
C THR A 30 -18.17 -3.92 -18.10
N GLU A 31 -18.68 -3.18 -19.08
CA GLU A 31 -17.85 -2.67 -20.19
C GLU A 31 -16.67 -1.83 -19.67
N LYS A 32 -16.91 -0.95 -18.70
CA LYS A 32 -15.85 -0.21 -18.01
C LYS A 32 -14.82 -1.15 -17.40
N GLY A 33 -15.27 -2.21 -16.71
CA GLY A 33 -14.39 -3.21 -16.11
C GLY A 33 -13.50 -3.91 -17.13
N GLY A 34 -14.04 -4.29 -18.29
CA GLY A 34 -13.27 -4.87 -19.39
C GLY A 34 -12.25 -3.88 -19.99
N ASN A 35 -12.67 -2.64 -20.22
CA ASN A 35 -11.78 -1.58 -20.76
C ASN A 35 -10.62 -1.27 -19.80
N ASP A 36 -10.89 -1.18 -18.50
CA ASP A 36 -9.84 -0.95 -17.50
C ASP A 36 -8.91 -2.15 -17.36
N ALA A 37 -9.40 -3.38 -17.54
CA ALA A 37 -8.57 -4.59 -17.62
C ALA A 37 -7.63 -4.58 -18.84
N SER A 38 -8.09 -4.09 -20.00
CA SER A 38 -7.23 -3.90 -21.20
C SER A 38 -6.14 -2.86 -20.94
N LYS A 39 -6.49 -1.69 -20.36
CA LYS A 39 -5.49 -0.67 -19.97
C LYS A 39 -4.45 -1.23 -19.00
N LEU A 40 -4.90 -2.02 -18.03
CA LEU A 40 -4.02 -2.72 -17.10
C LEU A 40 -3.07 -3.68 -17.82
N GLY A 41 -3.57 -4.51 -18.74
CA GLY A 41 -2.73 -5.39 -19.55
C GLY A 41 -1.66 -4.63 -20.33
N LYS A 42 -2.02 -3.48 -20.93
CA LYS A 42 -1.06 -2.58 -21.60
C LYS A 42 -0.03 -1.98 -20.64
N ALA A 43 -0.44 -1.58 -19.43
CA ALA A 43 0.47 -1.06 -18.42
C ALA A 43 1.49 -2.10 -17.95
N LEU A 44 1.11 -3.38 -17.95
CA LEU A 44 1.97 -4.51 -17.60
C LEU A 44 2.76 -5.09 -18.78
N SER A 45 2.51 -4.66 -20.02
CA SER A 45 3.09 -5.24 -21.25
C SER A 45 4.62 -5.22 -21.34
N ASN A 46 5.28 -4.37 -20.55
CA ASN A 46 6.73 -4.32 -20.47
C ASN A 46 7.33 -5.34 -19.50
N LEU A 47 6.51 -6.09 -18.77
CA LEU A 47 6.92 -7.14 -17.84
C LEU A 47 6.70 -8.51 -18.47
N SER A 48 7.53 -9.48 -18.08
CA SER A 48 7.37 -10.89 -18.40
C SER A 48 6.97 -11.64 -17.13
N PHE A 49 5.98 -12.52 -17.24
CA PHE A 49 5.47 -13.29 -16.11
C PHE A 49 5.76 -14.78 -16.31
N SER A 50 6.46 -15.40 -15.35
CA SER A 50 6.68 -16.85 -15.34
C SER A 50 5.39 -17.62 -15.06
N ALA A 51 4.47 -17.01 -14.30
CA ALA A 51 3.15 -17.58 -14.04
C ALA A 51 2.08 -16.49 -13.87
N ILE A 52 0.85 -16.84 -14.24
CA ILE A 52 -0.35 -16.03 -14.03
C ILE A 52 -1.36 -16.91 -13.29
N TYR A 53 -1.79 -16.50 -12.11
CA TYR A 53 -2.83 -17.15 -11.32
C TYR A 53 -4.10 -16.30 -11.28
N SER A 54 -5.25 -16.94 -11.31
CA SER A 54 -6.55 -16.28 -11.17
C SER A 54 -7.50 -17.08 -10.30
N SER A 55 -8.40 -16.38 -9.61
CA SER A 55 -9.60 -17.02 -9.06
C SER A 55 -10.44 -17.67 -10.16
N PRO A 56 -11.09 -18.82 -9.89
CA PRO A 56 -12.00 -19.45 -10.84
C PRO A 56 -13.26 -18.61 -11.14
N LEU A 57 -13.69 -17.73 -10.22
CA LEU A 57 -14.86 -16.87 -10.42
C LEU A 57 -14.75 -16.00 -11.68
N GLN A 58 -15.81 -15.97 -12.48
CA GLN A 58 -15.85 -15.42 -13.85
C GLN A 58 -15.29 -14.01 -13.95
N ARG A 59 -15.60 -13.12 -13.00
CA ARG A 59 -15.10 -11.72 -13.00
C ARG A 59 -13.58 -11.64 -12.94
N ALA A 60 -12.93 -12.46 -12.12
CA ALA A 60 -11.49 -12.50 -11.99
C ALA A 60 -10.86 -13.21 -13.18
N LYS A 61 -11.41 -14.37 -13.57
CA LYS A 61 -10.93 -15.15 -14.70
C LYS A 61 -10.97 -14.35 -16.01
N HIS A 62 -12.10 -13.70 -16.30
CA HIS A 62 -12.24 -12.85 -17.48
C HIS A 62 -11.29 -11.64 -17.44
N THR A 63 -11.05 -11.05 -16.26
CA THR A 63 -10.04 -9.99 -16.12
C THR A 63 -8.63 -10.53 -16.47
N ALA A 64 -8.27 -11.71 -15.97
CA ALA A 64 -7.00 -12.35 -16.26
C ALA A 64 -6.83 -12.68 -17.75
N ASP A 65 -7.90 -13.13 -18.41
CA ASP A 65 -7.88 -13.44 -19.85
C ASP A 65 -7.66 -12.19 -20.71
N ILE A 66 -8.30 -11.07 -20.35
CA ILE A 66 -8.07 -9.78 -21.02
C ILE A 66 -6.61 -9.35 -20.85
N ILE A 67 -6.08 -9.39 -19.62
CA ILE A 67 -4.68 -9.04 -19.34
C ILE A 67 -3.74 -9.93 -20.16
N HIS A 68 -3.94 -11.25 -20.13
CA HIS A 68 -3.13 -12.20 -20.87
C HIS A 68 -3.15 -11.93 -22.39
N SER A 69 -4.30 -11.59 -22.96
CA SER A 69 -4.42 -11.22 -24.38
C SER A 69 -3.56 -10.00 -24.76
N GLU A 70 -3.56 -8.97 -23.92
CA GLU A 70 -2.73 -7.77 -24.12
C GLU A 70 -1.24 -8.08 -23.99
N LEU A 71 -0.86 -8.92 -23.01
CA LEU A 71 0.52 -9.35 -22.81
C LEU A 71 1.03 -10.22 -23.98
N ALA A 72 0.20 -11.13 -24.48
CA ALA A 72 0.52 -12.00 -25.62
C ALA A 72 0.66 -11.21 -26.92
N SER A 73 -0.18 -10.19 -27.13
CA SER A 73 -0.09 -9.28 -28.28
C SER A 73 1.24 -8.52 -28.33
N GLY A 74 1.88 -8.30 -27.17
CA GLY A 74 3.21 -7.72 -27.06
C GLY A 74 4.37 -8.69 -27.36
N GLY A 75 4.09 -9.97 -27.63
CA GLY A 75 5.09 -10.98 -28.00
C GLY A 75 6.03 -11.44 -26.87
N ARG A 76 5.75 -11.08 -25.61
CA ARG A 76 6.63 -11.31 -24.45
C ARG A 76 6.10 -12.31 -23.42
N GLN A 77 4.89 -12.84 -23.63
CA GLN A 77 4.21 -13.67 -22.64
C GLN A 77 3.88 -15.06 -23.20
N SER A 78 4.36 -16.09 -22.51
CA SER A 78 4.09 -17.50 -22.82
C SER A 78 3.37 -18.25 -21.69
N ALA A 79 3.32 -17.71 -20.46
CA ALA A 79 2.67 -18.39 -19.36
C ALA A 79 1.15 -18.32 -19.50
N VAL A 80 0.51 -19.48 -19.34
CA VAL A 80 -0.95 -19.65 -19.38
C VAL A 80 -1.55 -19.23 -18.04
N VAL A 81 -2.78 -18.71 -18.08
CA VAL A 81 -3.56 -18.39 -16.88
C VAL A 81 -3.96 -19.69 -16.18
N GLN A 82 -3.47 -19.87 -14.96
CA GLN A 82 -3.79 -20.97 -14.05
C GLN A 82 -4.90 -20.53 -13.09
N VAL A 83 -5.82 -21.43 -12.75
CA VAL A 83 -6.88 -21.17 -11.76
C VAL A 83 -6.53 -21.79 -10.42
N SER A 84 -6.85 -21.10 -9.32
CA SER A 84 -6.68 -21.63 -7.96
C SER A 84 -7.89 -21.28 -7.09
N ASP A 85 -8.45 -22.29 -6.43
CA ASP A 85 -9.56 -22.13 -5.47
C ASP A 85 -9.11 -21.36 -4.22
N LEU A 86 -7.80 -21.34 -3.92
CA LEU A 86 -7.23 -20.52 -2.86
C LEU A 86 -7.26 -19.01 -3.19
N LEU A 87 -7.67 -18.64 -4.39
CA LEU A 87 -7.93 -17.26 -4.78
C LEU A 87 -9.42 -16.88 -4.73
N LEU A 88 -10.31 -17.77 -4.26
CA LEU A 88 -11.72 -17.43 -4.07
C LEU A 88 -11.89 -16.24 -3.13
N GLU A 89 -12.87 -15.39 -3.43
CA GLU A 89 -13.24 -14.25 -2.59
C GLU A 89 -13.72 -14.72 -1.20
N ILE A 90 -13.75 -13.77 -0.26
CA ILE A 90 -14.29 -13.99 1.07
C ILE A 90 -15.67 -14.66 1.03
N ASP A 91 -15.81 -15.71 1.84
CA ASP A 91 -17.03 -16.50 1.92
C ASP A 91 -18.00 -15.85 2.91
N LEU A 92 -19.04 -15.21 2.40
CA LEU A 92 -20.07 -14.51 3.17
C LEU A 92 -21.46 -15.07 2.80
N PRO A 93 -21.73 -16.35 3.05
CA PRO A 93 -22.89 -17.06 2.49
C PRO A 93 -24.24 -16.49 2.95
N LEU A 94 -24.30 -15.86 4.13
CA LEU A 94 -25.52 -15.22 4.63
C LEU A 94 -25.78 -13.84 4.02
N TRP A 95 -24.77 -13.23 3.38
CA TRP A 95 -24.84 -11.87 2.83
C TRP A 95 -24.77 -11.85 1.31
N GLU A 96 -24.31 -12.93 0.69
CA GLU A 96 -24.08 -13.03 -0.74
C GLU A 96 -25.32 -12.63 -1.55
N GLY A 97 -25.13 -11.72 -2.49
CA GLY A 97 -26.20 -11.19 -3.34
C GLY A 97 -27.03 -10.07 -2.69
N MET A 98 -27.00 -9.87 -1.38
CA MET A 98 -27.70 -8.76 -0.72
C MET A 98 -27.07 -7.41 -1.07
N LEU A 99 -27.87 -6.35 -1.11
CA LEU A 99 -27.36 -4.98 -1.14
C LEU A 99 -26.66 -4.68 0.20
N THR A 100 -25.57 -3.91 0.15
CA THR A 100 -24.90 -3.46 1.38
C THR A 100 -25.87 -2.73 2.33
N ALA A 101 -26.84 -2.01 1.79
CA ALA A 101 -27.87 -1.33 2.58
C ALA A 101 -28.81 -2.32 3.31
N GLU A 102 -29.18 -3.43 2.65
CA GLU A 102 -30.01 -4.49 3.24
C GLU A 102 -29.25 -5.17 4.39
N VAL A 103 -27.98 -5.56 4.17
CA VAL A 103 -27.15 -6.15 5.23
C VAL A 103 -27.03 -5.20 6.43
N LYS A 104 -26.79 -3.91 6.19
CA LYS A 104 -26.69 -2.91 7.25
C LYS A 104 -27.98 -2.76 8.06
N GLN A 105 -29.14 -2.95 7.43
CA GLN A 105 -30.45 -2.80 8.06
C GLN A 105 -30.89 -4.09 8.78
N GLU A 106 -30.79 -5.24 8.10
CA GLU A 106 -31.33 -6.52 8.55
C GLU A 106 -30.37 -7.27 9.47
N LEU A 107 -29.06 -7.09 9.29
CA LEU A 107 -27.99 -7.78 10.02
C LEU A 107 -27.06 -6.76 10.69
N ALA A 108 -27.65 -5.75 11.35
CA ALA A 108 -26.93 -4.56 11.84
C ALA A 108 -25.79 -4.87 12.82
N GLU A 109 -25.95 -5.88 13.70
CA GLU A 109 -24.92 -6.28 14.66
C GLU A 109 -23.73 -6.96 13.97
N ASP A 110 -24.00 -7.88 13.04
CA ASP A 110 -22.96 -8.52 12.25
C ASP A 110 -22.25 -7.51 11.35
N TYR A 111 -23.00 -6.58 10.75
CA TYR A 111 -22.45 -5.49 9.94
C TYR A 111 -21.54 -4.55 10.76
N ARG A 112 -21.91 -4.27 12.03
CA ARG A 112 -21.05 -3.52 12.95
C ARG A 112 -19.79 -4.32 13.29
N THR A 113 -19.94 -5.59 13.63
CA THR A 113 -18.82 -6.49 13.95
C THR A 113 -17.86 -6.60 12.77
N TRP A 114 -18.36 -6.72 11.55
CA TRP A 114 -17.55 -6.73 10.33
C TRP A 114 -16.66 -5.49 10.21
N HIS A 115 -17.17 -4.29 10.48
CA HIS A 115 -16.40 -3.07 10.34
C HIS A 115 -15.45 -2.80 11.50
N GLU A 116 -15.89 -3.03 12.73
CA GLU A 116 -15.14 -2.67 13.95
C GLU A 116 -14.19 -3.80 14.38
N ARG A 117 -14.63 -5.05 14.26
CA ARG A 117 -13.93 -6.25 14.75
C ARG A 117 -14.05 -7.39 13.72
N PRO A 118 -13.55 -7.20 12.48
CA PRO A 118 -13.78 -8.14 11.36
C PRO A 118 -13.43 -9.59 11.66
N HIS A 119 -12.37 -9.82 12.43
CA HIS A 119 -11.91 -11.13 12.89
C HIS A 119 -12.89 -11.89 13.81
N GLU A 120 -13.85 -11.20 14.42
CA GLU A 120 -14.88 -11.80 15.28
C GLU A 120 -16.20 -12.05 14.56
N LEU A 121 -16.34 -11.61 13.29
CA LEU A 121 -17.55 -11.89 12.52
C LEU A 121 -17.74 -13.40 12.43
N ARG A 122 -18.86 -13.88 12.96
CA ARG A 122 -19.23 -15.30 13.01
C ARG A 122 -20.56 -15.50 12.31
N MET A 123 -20.59 -16.37 11.31
CA MET A 123 -21.80 -16.79 10.61
C MET A 123 -22.17 -18.20 11.04
N LEU A 124 -23.40 -18.37 11.54
CA LEU A 124 -23.95 -19.69 11.88
C LEU A 124 -24.61 -20.29 10.63
N LEU A 125 -24.04 -21.34 10.09
CA LEU A 125 -24.53 -22.00 8.88
C LEU A 125 -25.25 -23.28 9.27
N ASN A 126 -26.52 -23.38 8.93
CA ASN A 126 -27.32 -24.58 9.19
C ASN A 126 -27.21 -25.52 8.00
N ASP A 127 -26.59 -26.68 8.21
CA ASP A 127 -26.69 -27.81 7.28
C ASP A 127 -27.79 -28.78 7.75
N ALA A 128 -28.16 -29.76 6.93
CA ALA A 128 -29.25 -30.69 7.20
C ALA A 128 -29.09 -31.52 8.48
N GLN A 129 -27.88 -31.57 9.06
CA GLN A 129 -27.58 -32.37 10.26
C GLN A 129 -26.91 -31.59 11.40
N GLU A 130 -26.24 -30.45 11.14
CA GLU A 130 -25.53 -29.67 12.17
C GLU A 130 -25.48 -28.16 11.84
N THR A 131 -25.41 -27.33 12.89
CA THR A 131 -25.06 -25.91 12.78
C THR A 131 -23.55 -25.77 12.90
N ARG A 132 -22.89 -25.25 11.86
CA ARG A 132 -21.45 -24.97 11.87
C ARG A 132 -21.16 -23.47 12.04
N GLU A 133 -20.13 -23.16 12.82
CA GLU A 133 -19.61 -21.79 12.92
C GLU A 133 -18.63 -21.52 11.78
N HIS A 134 -18.77 -20.37 11.13
CA HIS A 134 -17.86 -19.90 10.10
C HIS A 134 -17.34 -18.51 10.44
N PHE A 135 -16.03 -18.31 10.39
CA PHE A 135 -15.37 -17.03 10.64
C PHE A 135 -14.74 -16.51 9.34
N PRO A 136 -15.45 -15.70 8.55
CA PRO A 136 -15.07 -15.40 7.17
C PRO A 136 -13.65 -14.83 7.02
N VAL A 137 -13.27 -13.92 7.90
CA VAL A 137 -11.96 -13.24 7.83
C VAL A 137 -10.83 -14.18 8.25
N LEU A 138 -11.01 -14.97 9.31
CA LEU A 138 -9.99 -15.93 9.76
C LEU A 138 -9.76 -17.03 8.71
N ALA A 139 -10.85 -17.56 8.14
CA ALA A 139 -10.78 -18.55 7.07
C ALA A 139 -10.06 -17.99 5.82
N LEU A 140 -10.34 -16.74 5.44
CA LEU A 140 -9.70 -16.10 4.28
C LEU A 140 -8.20 -15.86 4.49
N TYR A 141 -7.79 -15.51 5.71
CA TYR A 141 -6.37 -15.36 6.05
C TYR A 141 -5.65 -16.70 5.96
N GLU A 142 -6.27 -17.78 6.43
CA GLU A 142 -5.67 -19.11 6.30
C GLU A 142 -5.56 -19.56 4.84
N GLN A 143 -6.60 -19.32 4.05
CA GLN A 143 -6.58 -19.55 2.60
C GLN A 143 -5.42 -18.80 1.91
N ALA A 144 -5.22 -17.52 2.27
CA ALA A 144 -4.12 -16.72 1.73
C ALA A 144 -2.73 -17.25 2.12
N ARG A 145 -2.55 -17.74 3.36
CA ARG A 145 -1.28 -18.36 3.79
C ARG A 145 -0.99 -19.64 3.02
N GLN A 146 -1.99 -20.48 2.81
CA GLN A 146 -1.86 -21.70 2.02
C GLN A 146 -1.45 -21.37 0.59
N PHE A 147 -2.06 -20.35 -0.02
CA PHE A 147 -1.68 -19.91 -1.36
C PHE A 147 -0.22 -19.45 -1.42
N TRP A 148 0.25 -18.66 -0.45
CA TRP A 148 1.65 -18.23 -0.40
C TRP A 148 2.63 -19.39 -0.26
N GLN A 149 2.33 -20.35 0.61
CA GLN A 149 3.15 -21.56 0.79
C GLN A 149 3.28 -22.35 -0.51
N GLU A 150 2.20 -22.45 -1.29
CA GLU A 150 2.20 -23.09 -2.60
C GLU A 150 3.10 -22.32 -3.59
N ILE A 151 2.81 -21.04 -3.85
CA ILE A 151 3.41 -20.36 -5.00
C ILE A 151 4.84 -19.85 -4.74
N LEU A 152 5.20 -19.48 -3.51
CA LEU A 152 6.55 -18.95 -3.24
C LEU A 152 7.62 -20.04 -3.34
N SER A 153 7.25 -21.30 -3.05
CA SER A 153 8.14 -22.44 -3.23
C SER A 153 8.42 -22.76 -4.70
N GLN A 154 7.46 -22.47 -5.58
CA GLN A 154 7.52 -22.80 -7.01
C GLN A 154 8.21 -21.71 -7.84
N HIS A 155 8.15 -20.45 -7.41
CA HIS A 155 8.51 -19.28 -8.24
C HIS A 155 9.68 -18.48 -7.68
N GLN A 156 10.74 -19.14 -7.21
CA GLN A 156 11.91 -18.44 -6.64
C GLN A 156 12.63 -17.58 -7.68
N GLY A 157 12.73 -16.27 -7.42
CA GLY A 157 13.41 -15.33 -8.33
C GLY A 157 12.59 -14.93 -9.56
N GLU A 158 11.35 -15.37 -9.66
CA GLU A 158 10.48 -15.13 -10.80
C GLU A 158 9.51 -13.95 -10.58
N THR A 159 8.83 -13.54 -11.65
CA THR A 159 7.73 -12.57 -11.58
C THR A 159 6.40 -13.28 -11.83
N VAL A 160 5.46 -13.16 -10.88
CA VAL A 160 4.15 -13.82 -10.88
C VAL A 160 3.03 -12.77 -10.89
N LEU A 161 2.00 -12.99 -11.69
CA LEU A 161 0.77 -12.19 -11.67
C LEU A 161 -0.34 -12.96 -10.95
N ILE A 162 -1.07 -12.29 -10.06
CA ILE A 162 -2.25 -12.83 -9.37
C ILE A 162 -3.45 -11.93 -9.67
N VAL A 163 -4.53 -12.50 -10.17
CA VAL A 163 -5.79 -11.79 -10.42
C VAL A 163 -6.89 -12.35 -9.50
N GLY A 164 -7.19 -11.60 -8.45
CA GLY A 164 -8.14 -11.98 -7.41
C GLY A 164 -9.24 -10.93 -7.18
N HIS A 165 -9.70 -10.88 -5.93
CA HIS A 165 -10.83 -10.04 -5.51
C HIS A 165 -10.46 -9.13 -4.34
N ASN A 166 -11.39 -8.29 -3.91
CA ASN A 166 -11.10 -7.30 -2.87
C ASN A 166 -10.63 -7.97 -1.57
N GLY A 167 -11.37 -8.96 -1.08
CA GLY A 167 -11.09 -9.59 0.21
C GLY A 167 -9.85 -10.47 0.17
N ILE A 168 -9.77 -11.39 -0.79
CA ILE A 168 -8.61 -12.28 -0.90
C ILE A 168 -7.31 -11.50 -1.18
N ASN A 169 -7.33 -10.42 -1.98
CA ASN A 169 -6.12 -9.62 -2.20
C ASN A 169 -5.70 -8.90 -0.91
N ARG A 170 -6.65 -8.39 -0.12
CA ARG A 170 -6.34 -7.84 1.21
C ARG A 170 -5.72 -8.91 2.11
N ALA A 171 -6.28 -10.11 2.15
CA ALA A 171 -5.74 -11.21 2.95
C ALA A 171 -4.33 -11.63 2.48
N LEU A 172 -4.07 -11.70 1.17
CA LEU A 172 -2.75 -11.97 0.60
C LEU A 172 -1.73 -10.91 1.03
N ILE A 173 -2.06 -9.63 0.90
CA ILE A 173 -1.18 -8.52 1.31
C ILE A 173 -0.98 -8.54 2.83
N SER A 174 -2.06 -8.68 3.60
CA SER A 174 -2.01 -8.68 5.07
C SER A 174 -1.17 -9.83 5.63
N THR A 175 -1.35 -11.05 5.10
CA THR A 175 -0.60 -12.23 5.57
C THR A 175 0.87 -12.17 5.17
N ALA A 176 1.21 -11.58 4.02
CA ALA A 176 2.60 -11.33 3.66
C ALA A 176 3.26 -10.33 4.61
N LEU A 177 2.56 -9.24 4.96
CA LEU A 177 3.13 -8.14 5.76
C LEU A 177 2.99 -8.33 7.28
N GLY A 178 2.24 -9.32 7.75
CA GLY A 178 1.96 -9.53 9.17
C GLY A 178 0.81 -8.69 9.74
N ILE A 179 -0.04 -8.08 8.90
CA ILE A 179 -1.17 -7.26 9.35
C ILE A 179 -2.22 -8.18 9.97
N PRO A 180 -2.65 -7.96 11.23
CA PRO A 180 -3.57 -8.87 11.90
C PRO A 180 -4.98 -8.87 11.27
N PRO A 181 -5.75 -9.96 11.40
CA PRO A 181 -7.14 -10.04 10.94
C PRO A 181 -8.06 -8.94 11.49
N SER A 182 -7.78 -8.41 12.69
CA SER A 182 -8.50 -7.28 13.28
C SER A 182 -8.36 -5.99 12.46
N ARG A 183 -7.35 -5.89 11.60
CA ARG A 183 -7.10 -4.75 10.71
C ARG A 183 -7.41 -5.05 9.24
N TYR A 184 -8.26 -6.04 8.95
CA TYR A 184 -8.64 -6.42 7.58
C TYR A 184 -9.11 -5.25 6.69
N HIS A 185 -9.72 -4.21 7.26
CA HIS A 185 -10.19 -3.04 6.52
C HIS A 185 -9.17 -1.91 6.31
N SER A 186 -7.95 -2.05 6.85
CA SER A 186 -6.87 -1.04 6.83
C SER A 186 -6.22 -0.81 5.46
N ILE A 187 -6.50 -1.65 4.47
CA ILE A 187 -5.96 -1.54 3.11
C ILE A 187 -7.09 -1.45 2.09
N GLN A 188 -6.93 -0.58 1.10
CA GLN A 188 -7.79 -0.49 -0.07
C GLN A 188 -7.30 -1.37 -1.23
N GLN A 189 -8.25 -1.90 -2.00
CA GLN A 189 -8.01 -2.54 -3.29
C GLN A 189 -9.07 -2.03 -4.28
N SER A 190 -8.66 -1.18 -5.22
CA SER A 190 -9.50 -0.67 -6.31
C SER A 190 -9.61 -1.71 -7.43
N ASN A 191 -10.70 -1.71 -8.19
CA ASN A 191 -10.81 -2.56 -9.38
C ASN A 191 -9.66 -2.25 -10.36
N CYS A 192 -9.03 -3.28 -10.92
CA CYS A 192 -7.82 -3.16 -11.74
C CYS A 192 -6.64 -2.42 -11.06
N GLY A 193 -6.68 -2.23 -9.73
CA GLY A 193 -5.57 -1.68 -8.97
C GLY A 193 -4.39 -2.66 -8.93
N ILE A 194 -3.17 -2.12 -8.98
CA ILE A 194 -1.92 -2.90 -8.97
C ILE A 194 -1.26 -2.76 -7.60
N THR A 195 -0.91 -3.89 -6.99
CA THR A 195 -0.04 -3.98 -5.82
C THR A 195 1.17 -4.82 -6.16
N VAL A 196 2.36 -4.41 -5.74
CA VAL A 196 3.62 -5.13 -6.00
C VAL A 196 4.28 -5.52 -4.68
N LEU A 197 4.51 -6.83 -4.51
CA LEU A 197 5.25 -7.42 -3.41
C LEU A 197 6.53 -8.08 -3.93
N ASN A 198 7.55 -8.05 -3.10
CA ASN A 198 8.91 -8.46 -3.43
C ASN A 198 9.43 -9.35 -2.29
N PHE A 199 9.42 -10.67 -2.50
CA PHE A 199 9.77 -11.66 -1.48
C PHE A 199 11.24 -12.08 -1.59
N ALA A 200 11.99 -11.98 -0.49
CA ALA A 200 13.37 -12.47 -0.43
C ALA A 200 13.42 -14.01 -0.52
N GLY A 201 12.43 -14.69 0.08
CA GLY A 201 12.27 -16.14 0.07
C GLY A 201 10.81 -16.56 0.30
N GLY A 202 10.56 -17.47 1.25
CA GLY A 202 9.22 -17.98 1.56
C GLY A 202 8.35 -17.06 2.40
N LEU A 203 7.14 -17.52 2.74
CA LEU A 203 6.28 -16.81 3.69
C LEU A 203 6.92 -16.79 5.08
N GLY A 204 7.00 -15.61 5.70
CA GLY A 204 7.68 -15.40 6.99
C GLY A 204 9.14 -14.95 6.85
N GLU A 205 9.71 -15.04 5.65
CA GLU A 205 10.97 -14.35 5.30
C GLU A 205 10.70 -12.89 4.90
N PRO A 206 11.74 -12.03 4.80
CA PRO A 206 11.57 -10.64 4.45
C PRO A 206 10.78 -10.45 3.14
N VAL A 207 9.78 -9.58 3.20
CA VAL A 207 8.98 -9.16 2.05
C VAL A 207 8.90 -7.64 2.03
N GLN A 208 9.02 -7.06 0.84
CA GLN A 208 8.83 -5.64 0.61
C GLN A 208 7.55 -5.41 -0.19
N LEU A 209 6.65 -4.58 0.34
CA LEU A 209 5.61 -3.88 -0.39
C LEU A 209 6.27 -2.74 -1.16
N GLU A 210 6.45 -2.95 -2.47
CA GLU A 210 7.01 -1.95 -3.37
C GLU A 210 6.00 -0.84 -3.68
N SER A 211 4.76 -1.21 -3.96
CA SER A 211 3.67 -0.26 -4.19
C SER A 211 2.33 -0.91 -3.84
N LEU A 212 1.35 -0.09 -3.49
CA LEU A 212 0.01 -0.55 -3.15
C LEU A 212 -1.04 0.23 -3.93
N ASN A 213 -1.96 -0.51 -4.55
CA ASN A 213 -3.20 -0.01 -5.14
C ASN A 213 -2.99 1.17 -6.12
N GLN A 214 -2.03 1.03 -7.02
CA GLN A 214 -1.83 1.98 -8.12
C GLN A 214 -3.03 1.90 -9.09
N THR A 215 -3.58 3.05 -9.49
CA THR A 215 -4.76 3.18 -10.37
C THR A 215 -4.55 4.17 -11.52
N GLN A 216 -3.33 4.69 -11.68
CA GLN A 216 -3.04 5.76 -12.63
C GLN A 216 -3.19 5.29 -14.09
N HIS A 217 -2.95 4.01 -14.37
CA HIS A 217 -3.18 3.41 -15.70
C HIS A 217 -4.66 3.35 -16.10
N THR A 218 -5.59 3.37 -15.15
CA THR A 218 -7.03 3.47 -15.44
C THR A 218 -7.52 4.91 -15.54
N GLY A 219 -6.66 5.89 -15.24
CA GLY A 219 -6.94 7.32 -15.32
C GLY A 219 -7.31 7.99 -14.00
N GLU A 220 -7.21 7.28 -12.87
CA GLU A 220 -7.43 7.85 -11.54
C GLU A 220 -6.11 8.42 -10.99
N ILE A 221 -6.11 9.69 -10.56
CA ILE A 221 -4.92 10.31 -9.95
C ILE A 221 -4.66 9.67 -8.58
N LEU A 222 -5.68 9.68 -7.71
CA LEU A 222 -5.67 9.02 -6.40
C LEU A 222 -6.91 8.12 -6.29
N PRO A 223 -6.88 7.06 -5.45
CA PRO A 223 -8.06 6.26 -5.19
C PRO A 223 -9.23 7.11 -4.69
N SER A 224 -10.44 6.81 -5.18
CA SER A 224 -11.66 7.52 -4.76
C SER A 224 -11.92 7.38 -3.25
N LEU A 225 -12.47 8.44 -2.64
CA LEU A 225 -12.94 8.38 -1.25
C LEU A 225 -14.08 7.36 -1.12
N ARG A 226 -14.16 6.68 0.03
CA ARG A 226 -15.32 5.84 0.36
C ARG A 226 -16.57 6.72 0.49
N PRO A 227 -17.77 6.26 0.07
CA PRO A 227 -19.00 7.05 0.16
C PRO A 227 -19.31 7.61 1.56
N GLU A 228 -18.94 6.86 2.60
CA GLU A 228 -19.11 7.19 4.01
C GLU A 228 -17.92 7.95 4.63
N HIS A 229 -16.95 8.40 3.84
CA HIS A 229 -15.78 9.12 4.34
C HIS A 229 -16.17 10.49 4.90
N GLN A 230 -15.97 10.69 6.20
CA GLN A 230 -16.29 11.94 6.90
C GLN A 230 -15.07 12.65 7.49
N GLY A 231 -13.91 12.01 7.53
CA GLY A 231 -12.70 12.60 8.10
C GLY A 231 -11.78 13.25 7.08
N VAL A 232 -10.49 12.96 7.20
CA VAL A 232 -9.40 13.62 6.47
C VAL A 232 -8.61 12.62 5.64
N ARG A 233 -8.11 13.08 4.49
CA ARG A 233 -7.12 12.41 3.65
C ARG A 233 -5.75 13.04 3.82
N LEU A 234 -4.73 12.21 3.97
CA LEU A 234 -3.33 12.62 4.09
C LEU A 234 -2.55 12.10 2.88
N LEU A 235 -1.83 12.99 2.22
CA LEU A 235 -0.92 12.71 1.12
C LEU A 235 0.51 12.70 1.67
N LEU A 236 1.04 11.52 2.00
CA LEU A 236 2.37 11.36 2.54
C LEU A 236 3.40 11.27 1.41
N VAL A 237 4.35 12.20 1.37
CA VAL A 237 5.37 12.33 0.32
C VAL A 237 6.76 12.21 0.91
N ARG A 238 7.61 11.36 0.32
CA ARG A 238 9.06 11.37 0.61
C ARG A 238 9.72 12.51 -0.17
N HIS A 239 10.66 13.21 0.45
CA HIS A 239 11.45 14.25 -0.23
C HIS A 239 12.10 13.76 -1.54
N GLY A 240 12.35 14.69 -2.47
CA GLY A 240 13.10 14.43 -3.70
C GLY A 240 14.54 13.98 -3.45
N GLU A 241 15.19 13.43 -4.46
CA GLU A 241 16.57 12.93 -4.38
C GLU A 241 17.57 14.01 -3.93
N THR A 242 18.55 13.59 -3.12
CA THR A 242 19.74 14.37 -2.78
C THR A 242 21.00 13.70 -3.35
N GLU A 243 22.12 14.41 -3.34
CA GLU A 243 23.40 13.82 -3.72
C GLU A 243 23.79 12.61 -2.86
N TRP A 244 23.41 12.60 -1.58
CA TRP A 244 23.70 11.48 -0.68
C TRP A 244 22.80 10.27 -0.92
N ASN A 245 21.56 10.46 -1.43
CA ASN A 245 20.78 9.34 -1.95
C ASN A 245 21.52 8.67 -3.11
N ARG A 246 21.96 9.46 -4.10
CA ARG A 246 22.67 8.97 -5.28
C ARG A 246 24.00 8.27 -4.94
N GLN A 247 24.68 8.75 -3.92
CA GLN A 247 25.94 8.17 -3.42
C GLN A 247 25.74 7.05 -2.40
N THR A 248 24.50 6.68 -2.04
CA THR A 248 24.19 5.69 -1.01
C THR A 248 24.82 6.00 0.37
N ARG A 249 24.87 7.28 0.73
CA ARG A 249 25.34 7.74 2.05
C ARG A 249 24.18 7.89 3.02
N PHE A 250 24.40 7.54 4.28
CA PHE A 250 23.44 7.75 5.35
C PHE A 250 23.29 9.24 5.63
N GLN A 251 22.09 9.79 5.48
CA GLN A 251 21.84 11.23 5.66
C GLN A 251 21.54 11.58 7.11
N GLY A 252 20.54 10.91 7.67
CA GLY A 252 20.02 11.23 8.99
C GLY A 252 19.64 12.70 9.12
N GLN A 253 20.12 13.38 10.15
CA GLN A 253 19.81 14.76 10.45
C GLN A 253 20.80 15.78 9.88
N ILE A 254 21.89 15.38 9.23
CA ILE A 254 22.67 16.27 8.37
C ILE A 254 21.78 16.76 7.21
N ASP A 255 21.69 18.09 7.09
CA ASP A 255 20.73 18.74 6.22
C ASP A 255 21.29 18.96 4.80
N VAL A 256 21.24 17.89 4.00
CA VAL A 256 21.63 17.92 2.58
C VAL A 256 20.47 18.45 1.73
N PRO A 257 20.69 19.43 0.83
CA PRO A 257 19.65 19.96 -0.05
C PRO A 257 19.29 18.96 -1.18
N LEU A 258 18.17 19.24 -1.87
CA LEU A 258 17.82 18.52 -3.09
C LEU A 258 18.86 18.73 -4.20
N ASN A 259 19.15 17.67 -4.94
CA ASN A 259 19.87 17.79 -6.21
C ASN A 259 18.91 18.15 -7.36
N ASP A 260 19.43 18.33 -8.56
CA ASP A 260 18.61 18.73 -9.72
C ASP A 260 17.52 17.69 -10.06
N ASN A 261 17.84 16.40 -9.93
CA ASN A 261 16.86 15.33 -10.13
C ASN A 261 15.76 15.36 -9.06
N GLY A 262 16.10 15.61 -7.80
CA GLY A 262 15.17 15.79 -6.71
C GLY A 262 14.21 16.96 -6.94
N ARG A 263 14.72 18.09 -7.43
CA ARG A 263 13.88 19.24 -7.82
C ARG A 263 12.91 18.88 -8.96
N GLN A 264 13.38 18.12 -9.95
CA GLN A 264 12.52 17.61 -11.04
C GLN A 264 11.47 16.62 -10.54
N GLN A 265 11.82 15.74 -9.60
CA GLN A 265 10.87 14.82 -8.95
C GLN A 265 9.79 15.59 -8.20
N SER A 266 10.17 16.61 -7.41
CA SER A 266 9.23 17.47 -6.70
C SER A 266 8.32 18.24 -7.65
N GLN A 267 8.85 18.72 -8.78
CA GLN A 267 8.04 19.38 -9.82
C GLN A 267 7.01 18.41 -10.42
N LYS A 268 7.44 17.21 -10.82
CA LYS A 268 6.55 16.17 -11.36
C LYS A 268 5.49 15.73 -10.34
N ALA A 269 5.84 15.68 -9.05
CA ALA A 269 4.88 15.41 -7.99
C ALA A 269 3.84 16.54 -7.86
N GLY A 270 4.26 17.80 -7.99
CA GLY A 270 3.36 18.94 -8.08
C GLY A 270 2.41 18.85 -9.27
N GLU A 271 2.94 18.58 -10.47
CA GLU A 271 2.14 18.40 -11.69
C GLU A 271 1.14 17.23 -11.57
N PHE A 272 1.55 16.13 -10.95
CA PHE A 272 0.68 14.99 -10.66
C PHE A 272 -0.47 15.36 -9.71
N LEU A 273 -0.20 16.17 -8.70
CA LEU A 273 -1.18 16.59 -7.69
C LEU A 273 -1.95 17.87 -8.06
N GLN A 274 -1.64 18.53 -9.18
CA GLN A 274 -2.20 19.84 -9.53
C GLN A 274 -3.74 19.89 -9.56
N LYS A 275 -4.41 18.76 -9.83
CA LYS A 275 -5.88 18.64 -9.87
C LYS A 275 -6.49 18.13 -8.56
N VAL A 276 -5.66 17.80 -7.57
CA VAL A 276 -6.10 17.36 -6.25
C VAL A 276 -6.29 18.61 -5.39
N ALA A 277 -7.46 18.74 -4.76
CA ALA A 277 -7.67 19.81 -3.78
C ALA A 277 -6.84 19.49 -2.52
N ILE A 278 -5.87 20.34 -2.23
CA ILE A 278 -5.06 20.33 -1.01
C ILE A 278 -5.46 21.57 -0.22
N ASP A 279 -5.88 21.39 1.03
CA ASP A 279 -6.34 22.51 1.87
C ASP A 279 -5.25 23.00 2.82
N TYR A 280 -4.34 22.11 3.20
CA TYR A 280 -3.30 22.37 4.19
C TYR A 280 -2.05 21.54 3.89
N ALA A 281 -0.87 22.04 4.25
CA ALA A 281 0.38 21.34 4.05
C ALA A 281 1.27 21.39 5.30
N VAL A 282 1.95 20.28 5.55
CA VAL A 282 2.88 20.11 6.65
C VAL A 282 4.16 19.47 6.12
N SER A 283 5.31 19.94 6.58
CA SER A 283 6.60 19.35 6.23
C SER A 283 7.50 19.16 7.44
N SER A 284 8.41 18.21 7.34
CA SER A 284 9.65 18.25 8.12
C SER A 284 10.35 19.60 7.96
N PRO A 285 10.99 20.15 9.01
CA PRO A 285 11.70 21.43 8.93
C PRO A 285 13.04 21.35 8.19
N MET A 286 13.53 20.15 7.86
CA MET A 286 14.79 19.96 7.13
C MET A 286 14.69 20.53 5.71
N LEU A 287 15.82 20.92 5.11
CA LEU A 287 15.86 21.54 3.78
C LEU A 287 15.19 20.67 2.72
N ARG A 288 15.56 19.39 2.61
CA ARG A 288 15.08 18.52 1.52
C ARG A 288 13.55 18.30 1.48
N PRO A 289 12.81 18.02 2.58
CA PRO A 289 11.36 17.86 2.50
C PRO A 289 10.66 19.22 2.43
N LYS A 290 11.19 20.24 3.12
CA LYS A 290 10.66 21.60 3.04
C LYS A 290 10.69 22.11 1.61
N GLU A 291 11.84 22.00 0.95
CA GLU A 291 12.00 22.43 -0.44
C GLU A 291 11.12 21.60 -1.39
N THR A 292 10.99 20.29 -1.14
CA THR A 292 10.05 19.44 -1.88
C THR A 292 8.61 19.94 -1.75
N ALA A 293 8.17 20.26 -0.52
CA ALA A 293 6.84 20.79 -0.25
C ALA A 293 6.62 22.14 -0.94
N GLU A 294 7.57 23.06 -0.82
CA GLU A 294 7.53 24.37 -1.48
C GLU A 294 7.40 24.25 -3.00
N ILE A 295 8.12 23.30 -3.63
CA ILE A 295 8.01 23.06 -5.08
C ILE A 295 6.62 22.51 -5.45
N ILE A 296 6.09 21.54 -4.70
CA ILE A 296 4.75 20.98 -4.94
C ILE A 296 3.69 22.08 -4.80
N LEU A 297 3.80 22.92 -3.77
CA LEU A 297 2.85 23.99 -3.46
C LEU A 297 2.86 25.15 -4.46
N LYS A 298 3.80 25.19 -5.43
CA LYS A 298 3.69 26.11 -6.57
C LYS A 298 2.41 25.88 -7.38
N GLN A 299 1.86 24.66 -7.37
CA GLN A 299 0.57 24.33 -7.98
C GLN A 299 -0.64 24.65 -7.07
N HIS A 300 -0.40 25.03 -5.81
CA HIS A 300 -1.40 25.28 -4.77
C HIS A 300 -1.09 26.55 -3.97
N PRO A 301 -1.05 27.75 -4.60
CA PRO A 301 -0.49 28.97 -4.01
C PRO A 301 -1.25 29.52 -2.79
N SER A 302 -2.49 29.06 -2.55
CA SER A 302 -3.31 29.45 -1.39
C SER A 302 -3.08 28.58 -0.15
N VAL A 303 -2.31 27.49 -0.27
CA VAL A 303 -2.12 26.52 0.81
C VAL A 303 -0.98 26.95 1.71
N GLN A 304 -1.25 27.04 3.01
CA GLN A 304 -0.23 27.31 4.02
C GLN A 304 0.63 26.06 4.27
N LEU A 305 1.95 26.26 4.36
CA LEU A 305 2.92 25.23 4.74
C LEU A 305 3.39 25.44 6.18
N ASP A 306 3.07 24.49 7.06
CA ASP A 306 3.59 24.46 8.43
C ASP A 306 4.71 23.44 8.59
N LEU A 307 5.63 23.71 9.52
CA LEU A 307 6.79 22.86 9.78
C LEU A 307 6.63 22.13 11.10
N GLN A 308 6.79 20.80 11.09
CA GLN A 308 6.62 19.95 12.27
C GLN A 308 7.91 19.17 12.56
N SER A 309 8.53 19.44 13.71
CA SER A 309 9.81 18.84 14.11
C SER A 309 9.74 17.33 14.33
N GLY A 310 8.58 16.81 14.73
CA GLY A 310 8.35 15.36 14.87
C GLY A 310 8.50 14.59 13.54
N LEU A 311 8.46 15.28 12.39
CA LEU A 311 8.66 14.71 11.06
C LEU A 311 10.12 14.74 10.57
N ARG A 312 11.12 15.02 11.43
CA ARG A 312 12.54 14.91 11.05
C ARG A 312 12.92 13.47 10.69
N GLU A 313 13.98 13.30 9.91
CA GLU A 313 14.54 11.97 9.65
C GLU A 313 15.10 11.37 10.93
N ILE A 314 15.22 10.05 10.99
CA ILE A 314 15.99 9.36 12.03
C ILE A 314 17.39 9.99 12.16
N SER A 315 17.82 10.28 13.39
CA SER A 315 19.23 10.62 13.63
C SER A 315 20.06 9.35 13.47
N HIS A 316 20.86 9.28 12.42
CA HIS A 316 21.79 8.16 12.24
C HIS A 316 23.07 8.36 13.07
N GLY A 317 23.20 9.49 13.78
CA GLY A 317 24.32 9.78 14.67
C GLY A 317 25.65 9.67 13.95
N LEU A 318 26.56 8.84 14.47
CA LEU A 318 27.90 8.67 13.89
C LEU A 318 27.91 7.99 12.50
N TRP A 319 26.79 7.46 12.01
CA TRP A 319 26.71 6.92 10.65
C TRP A 319 26.49 8.00 9.59
N GLU A 320 26.09 9.21 9.98
CA GLU A 320 25.76 10.26 9.03
C GLU A 320 26.97 10.66 8.17
N GLY A 321 26.74 10.80 6.87
CA GLY A 321 27.76 11.07 5.87
C GLY A 321 28.57 9.86 5.41
N LYS A 322 28.41 8.69 6.04
CA LYS A 322 29.18 7.48 5.69
C LYS A 322 28.47 6.60 4.66
N LEU A 323 29.27 5.86 3.90
CA LEU A 323 28.85 4.72 3.10
C LEU A 323 28.68 3.49 3.99
N GLU A 324 27.95 2.48 3.51
CA GLU A 324 27.82 1.21 4.21
C GLU A 324 29.17 0.56 4.53
N THR A 325 30.12 0.60 3.58
CA THR A 325 31.45 0.02 3.78
C THR A 325 32.25 0.73 4.88
N GLU A 326 32.04 2.04 5.04
CA GLU A 326 32.69 2.85 6.08
C GLU A 326 32.07 2.54 7.46
N ILE A 327 30.73 2.40 7.52
CA ILE A 327 30.03 2.01 8.75
C ILE A 327 30.43 0.61 9.18
N GLU A 328 30.50 -0.37 8.28
CA GLU A 328 30.90 -1.74 8.63
C GLU A 328 32.36 -1.81 9.14
N GLN A 329 33.24 -0.92 8.67
CA GLN A 329 34.63 -0.84 9.16
C GLN A 329 34.70 -0.26 10.58
N GLU A 330 33.87 0.73 10.91
CA GLU A 330 33.89 1.42 12.21
C GLU A 330 32.98 0.76 13.25
N PHE A 331 31.90 0.11 12.81
CA PHE A 331 30.84 -0.50 13.61
C PHE A 331 30.47 -1.89 13.05
N PRO A 332 31.39 -2.87 13.09
CA PRO A 332 31.22 -4.17 12.45
C PRO A 332 29.98 -4.91 12.96
N GLY A 333 29.17 -5.42 12.03
CA GLY A 333 27.94 -6.17 12.29
C GLY A 333 26.69 -5.33 12.57
N GLU A 334 26.81 -4.03 12.88
CA GLU A 334 25.65 -3.21 13.23
C GLU A 334 24.74 -2.92 12.02
N LEU A 335 25.29 -2.79 10.80
CA LEU A 335 24.47 -2.71 9.59
C LEU A 335 23.68 -3.98 9.34
N GLN A 336 24.27 -5.15 9.61
CA GLN A 336 23.56 -6.41 9.49
C GLN A 336 22.42 -6.49 10.51
N ARG A 337 22.67 -6.09 11.76
CA ARG A 337 21.60 -5.97 12.78
C ARG A 337 20.51 -5.01 12.33
N TRP A 338 20.87 -3.86 11.75
CA TRP A 338 19.90 -2.89 11.25
C TRP A 338 19.03 -3.44 10.12
N ARG A 339 19.55 -4.33 9.29
CA ARG A 339 18.79 -5.01 8.23
C ARG A 339 17.89 -6.14 8.75
N LEU A 340 18.36 -6.90 9.75
CA LEU A 340 17.69 -8.13 10.20
C LEU A 340 16.75 -7.92 11.39
N VAL A 341 17.15 -7.07 12.34
CA VAL A 341 16.45 -6.78 13.60
C VAL A 341 16.41 -5.27 13.85
N PRO A 342 15.85 -4.47 12.92
CA PRO A 342 15.91 -3.00 12.99
C PRO A 342 15.37 -2.42 14.30
N ALA A 343 14.34 -3.05 14.88
CA ALA A 343 13.71 -2.60 16.11
C ALA A 343 14.65 -2.63 17.34
N GLU A 344 15.72 -3.44 17.30
CA GLU A 344 16.68 -3.60 18.40
C GLU A 344 17.93 -2.72 18.27
N VAL A 345 18.05 -1.97 17.17
CA VAL A 345 19.26 -1.18 16.89
C VAL A 345 19.13 0.21 17.48
N GLN A 346 20.17 0.58 18.20
CA GLN A 346 20.45 1.95 18.63
C GLN A 346 21.59 2.49 17.80
N MET A 347 21.34 3.46 16.91
CA MET A 347 22.42 4.10 16.16
C MET A 347 23.36 4.81 17.15
N PRO A 348 24.69 4.69 17.00
CA PRO A 348 25.66 5.35 17.89
C PRO A 348 25.49 6.87 17.86
N GLU A 349 25.26 7.48 19.04
CA GLU A 349 24.93 8.91 19.19
C GLU A 349 23.71 9.38 18.36
N GLY A 350 22.86 8.42 17.95
CA GLY A 350 21.68 8.66 17.13
C GLY A 350 20.39 8.27 17.83
N GLU A 351 19.34 8.08 17.03
CA GLU A 351 18.04 7.57 17.45
C GLU A 351 17.95 6.06 17.23
N ASN A 352 17.08 5.37 17.97
CA ASN A 352 16.52 4.08 17.58
C ASN A 352 15.12 4.26 16.95
N LEU A 353 14.55 3.20 16.39
CA LEU A 353 13.22 3.29 15.76
C LEU A 353 12.08 3.63 16.73
N GLN A 354 12.18 3.24 18.01
CA GLN A 354 11.16 3.56 19.01
C GLN A 354 11.11 5.07 19.28
N GLN A 355 12.26 5.74 19.36
CA GLN A 355 12.33 7.19 19.51
C GLN A 355 11.74 7.93 18.30
N VAL A 356 12.03 7.43 17.08
CA VAL A 356 11.41 7.96 15.85
C VAL A 356 9.90 7.76 15.87
N TRP A 357 9.43 6.57 16.27
CA TRP A 357 8.01 6.25 16.42
C TRP A 357 7.32 7.24 17.35
N GLU A 358 7.82 7.43 18.56
CA GLU A 358 7.20 8.30 19.57
C GLU A 358 6.97 9.72 19.04
N ARG A 359 8.00 10.35 18.48
CA ARG A 359 7.88 11.73 17.98
C ARG A 359 7.07 11.85 16.69
N SER A 360 7.18 10.89 15.79
CA SER A 360 6.53 10.95 14.48
C SER A 360 5.05 10.64 14.58
N VAL A 361 4.67 9.64 15.38
CA VAL A 361 3.27 9.30 15.64
C VAL A 361 2.56 10.43 16.39
N ALA A 362 3.18 11.01 17.42
CA ALA A 362 2.60 12.15 18.12
C ALA A 362 2.36 13.35 17.19
N ALA A 363 3.32 13.64 16.29
CA ALA A 363 3.16 14.68 15.28
C ALA A 363 2.05 14.34 14.27
N TRP A 364 1.98 13.08 13.82
CA TRP A 364 0.96 12.62 12.87
C TRP A 364 -0.45 12.72 13.46
N GLU A 365 -0.66 12.24 14.69
CA GLU A 365 -1.93 12.36 15.40
C GLU A 365 -2.34 13.82 15.60
N SER A 366 -1.38 14.70 15.95
CA SER A 366 -1.63 16.14 16.03
C SER A 366 -2.06 16.72 14.68
N ILE A 367 -1.44 16.33 13.56
CA ILE A 367 -1.83 16.79 12.22
C ILE A 367 -3.26 16.35 11.89
N VAL A 368 -3.59 15.08 12.15
CA VAL A 368 -4.95 14.55 11.94
C VAL A 368 -5.95 15.30 12.81
N GLN A 369 -5.66 15.50 14.09
CA GLN A 369 -6.53 16.23 15.02
C GLN A 369 -6.76 17.67 14.56
N THR A 370 -5.71 18.41 14.20
CA THR A 370 -5.81 19.78 13.69
C THR A 370 -6.64 19.83 12.41
N ALA A 371 -6.42 18.89 11.49
CA ALA A 371 -7.19 18.83 10.25
C ALA A 371 -8.68 18.60 10.51
N LEU A 372 -9.03 17.67 11.40
CA LEU A 372 -10.41 17.40 11.79
C LEU A 372 -11.06 18.62 12.46
N THR A 373 -10.36 19.27 13.40
CA THR A 373 -10.86 20.47 14.09
C THR A 373 -11.13 21.62 13.12
N ASN A 374 -10.25 21.81 12.15
CA ASN A 374 -10.36 22.88 11.15
C ASN A 374 -11.17 22.47 9.91
N GLN A 375 -11.79 21.29 9.91
CA GLN A 375 -12.58 20.74 8.81
C GLN A 375 -11.82 20.64 7.47
N VAL A 376 -10.50 20.52 7.55
CA VAL A 376 -9.61 20.25 6.41
C VAL A 376 -9.93 18.87 5.84
N LYS A 377 -10.00 18.76 4.51
CA LYS A 377 -10.32 17.51 3.81
C LYS A 377 -9.08 16.79 3.33
N THR A 378 -8.08 17.53 2.85
CA THR A 378 -6.83 16.96 2.35
C THR A 378 -5.60 17.69 2.89
N VAL A 379 -4.69 16.95 3.51
CA VAL A 379 -3.40 17.44 4.02
C VAL A 379 -2.25 16.86 3.19
N LEU A 380 -1.37 17.70 2.68
CA LEU A 380 -0.07 17.28 2.15
C LEU A 380 0.92 17.14 3.33
N VAL A 381 1.60 16.00 3.45
CA VAL A 381 2.63 15.77 4.47
C VAL A 381 3.93 15.36 3.78
N VAL A 382 5.00 16.15 3.92
CA VAL A 382 6.30 15.87 3.29
C VAL A 382 7.37 15.56 4.33
N ALA A 383 7.96 14.37 4.25
CA ALA A 383 8.92 13.89 5.24
C ALA A 383 10.01 13.00 4.59
N HIS A 384 10.46 11.95 5.29
CA HIS A 384 11.66 11.18 4.96
C HIS A 384 11.42 9.68 4.97
N ASP A 385 12.43 8.91 4.60
CA ASP A 385 12.30 7.46 4.41
C ASP A 385 11.94 6.73 5.72
N ALA A 386 12.78 6.85 6.75
CA ALA A 386 12.58 6.11 7.99
C ALA A 386 11.31 6.59 8.71
N THR A 387 11.10 7.91 8.76
CA THR A 387 9.88 8.49 9.35
C THR A 387 8.61 7.99 8.65
N ASN A 388 8.58 7.94 7.32
CA ASN A 388 7.42 7.45 6.58
C ASN A 388 7.18 5.95 6.84
N LYS A 389 8.22 5.13 6.86
CA LYS A 389 8.12 3.68 7.15
C LYS A 389 7.59 3.42 8.56
N THR A 390 8.06 4.19 9.55
CA THR A 390 7.56 4.15 10.93
C THR A 390 6.08 4.53 11.00
N LEU A 391 5.66 5.59 10.31
CA LEU A 391 4.25 5.98 10.22
C LEU A 391 3.39 4.90 9.54
N LEU A 392 3.90 4.26 8.47
CA LEU A 392 3.20 3.17 7.79
C LEU A 392 3.02 1.94 8.70
N CYS A 393 4.01 1.63 9.55
CA CYS A 393 3.87 0.60 10.58
C CYS A 393 2.73 0.96 11.55
N HIS A 394 2.70 2.19 12.07
CA HIS A 394 1.62 2.67 12.94
C HIS A 394 0.24 2.60 12.28
N ILE A 395 0.11 3.11 11.05
CA ILE A 395 -1.14 3.12 10.28
C ILE A 395 -1.69 1.70 10.10
N LEU A 396 -0.83 0.74 9.76
CA LEU A 396 -1.21 -0.65 9.51
C LEU A 396 -1.25 -1.51 10.79
N GLY A 397 -0.87 -0.95 11.94
CA GLY A 397 -0.78 -1.67 13.22
C GLY A 397 0.23 -2.79 13.22
N LEU A 398 1.35 -2.55 12.54
CA LEU A 398 2.49 -3.45 12.51
C LEU A 398 3.53 -2.98 13.54
N PRO A 399 4.26 -3.92 14.16
CA PRO A 399 5.36 -3.58 15.03
C PRO A 399 6.60 -3.18 14.20
N LEU A 400 7.61 -2.59 14.85
CA LEU A 400 8.76 -1.96 14.18
C LEU A 400 9.70 -2.95 13.49
N GLU A 401 9.58 -4.25 13.74
CA GLU A 401 10.28 -5.31 13.02
C GLU A 401 9.89 -5.33 11.53
N ASN A 402 8.68 -4.84 11.21
CA ASN A 402 8.20 -4.71 9.84
C ASN A 402 8.64 -3.41 9.14
N PHE A 403 9.56 -2.64 9.73
CA PHE A 403 10.06 -1.38 9.17
C PHE A 403 10.54 -1.51 7.70
N TRP A 404 11.25 -2.60 7.39
CA TRP A 404 11.77 -2.86 6.04
C TRP A 404 10.72 -3.37 5.04
N ASN A 405 9.48 -3.60 5.49
CA ASN A 405 8.42 -4.04 4.60
C ASN A 405 7.99 -2.98 3.58
N PHE A 406 8.37 -1.71 3.72
CA PHE A 406 7.84 -0.64 2.87
C PHE A 406 8.92 -0.04 1.99
N ARG A 407 8.66 0.06 0.68
CA ARG A 407 9.45 0.92 -0.18
C ARG A 407 8.90 2.35 -0.14
N GLN A 408 9.80 3.33 -0.22
CA GLN A 408 9.44 4.75 -0.35
C GLN A 408 10.35 5.39 -1.40
N GLY A 409 9.88 5.56 -2.63
CA GLY A 409 10.65 6.25 -3.66
C GLY A 409 10.77 7.76 -3.40
N ASN A 410 11.84 8.39 -3.86
CA ASN A 410 11.97 9.84 -3.77
C ASN A 410 10.87 10.54 -4.57
N GLY A 411 10.14 11.49 -3.97
CA GLY A 411 9.01 12.16 -4.59
C GLY A 411 7.75 11.27 -4.77
N ALA A 412 7.75 10.07 -4.18
CA ALA A 412 6.59 9.19 -4.22
C ALA A 412 5.46 9.70 -3.33
N VAL A 413 4.22 9.44 -3.75
CA VAL A 413 3.01 9.83 -3.01
C VAL A 413 2.32 8.59 -2.45
N SER A 414 2.01 8.60 -1.16
CA SER A 414 1.15 7.62 -0.49
C SER A 414 -0.12 8.31 0.01
N VAL A 415 -1.24 7.59 0.02
CA VAL A 415 -2.57 8.14 0.34
C VAL A 415 -3.14 7.38 1.53
N ILE A 416 -3.46 8.11 2.59
CA ILE A 416 -4.01 7.58 3.82
C ILE A 416 -5.31 8.31 4.12
N ASP A 417 -6.38 7.56 4.38
CA ASP A 417 -7.66 8.14 4.80
C ASP A 417 -7.93 7.82 6.26
N TYR A 418 -8.56 8.76 6.96
CA TYR A 418 -9.23 8.54 8.25
C TYR A 418 -10.74 8.64 8.04
N PRO A 419 -11.43 7.55 7.62
CA PRO A 419 -12.84 7.63 7.22
C PRO A 419 -13.79 8.08 8.33
N CYS A 420 -13.47 7.71 9.57
CA CYS A 420 -14.27 8.01 10.75
C CYS A 420 -13.53 8.94 11.73
N GLY A 421 -12.56 9.73 11.26
CA GLY A 421 -11.70 10.55 12.13
C GLY A 421 -10.80 9.68 13.02
N LEU A 422 -10.40 10.22 14.19
CA LEU A 422 -9.52 9.53 15.15
C LEU A 422 -10.20 8.39 15.91
N ASP A 423 -11.53 8.34 15.92
CA ASP A 423 -12.29 7.26 16.57
C ASP A 423 -12.29 5.96 15.75
N GLY A 424 -11.86 6.02 14.48
CA GLY A 424 -11.76 4.87 13.59
C GLY A 424 -10.33 4.57 13.15
N LEU A 425 -10.14 3.39 12.58
CA LEU A 425 -8.85 2.99 12.04
C LEU A 425 -8.53 3.72 10.72
N PRO A 426 -7.28 4.15 10.50
CA PRO A 426 -6.85 4.66 9.21
C PRO A 426 -6.85 3.56 8.14
N VAL A 427 -6.94 3.99 6.88
CA VAL A 427 -6.91 3.13 5.71
C VAL A 427 -5.80 3.60 4.77
N LEU A 428 -4.83 2.73 4.50
CA LEU A 428 -3.86 2.94 3.44
C LEU A 428 -4.55 2.71 2.08
N GLN A 429 -4.82 3.81 1.39
CA GLN A 429 -5.54 3.81 0.11
C GLN A 429 -4.62 3.47 -1.05
N ALA A 430 -3.41 4.01 -1.06
CA ALA A 430 -2.35 3.73 -2.00
C ALA A 430 -1.00 4.02 -1.37
N MET A 431 0.06 3.38 -1.85
CA MET A 431 1.41 3.54 -1.30
C MET A 431 2.44 3.54 -2.42
N ASN A 432 3.43 4.43 -2.30
CA ASN A 432 4.54 4.58 -3.23
C ASN A 432 4.11 4.75 -4.70
N ILE A 433 3.18 5.68 -4.96
CA ILE A 433 2.84 6.08 -6.32
C ILE A 433 4.03 6.85 -6.90
N THR A 434 4.65 6.32 -7.95
CA THR A 434 5.81 6.90 -8.65
C THR A 434 5.61 6.97 -10.17
N THR A 435 4.39 6.72 -10.65
CA THR A 435 4.05 6.69 -12.08
C THR A 435 4.33 8.01 -12.79
N HIS A 436 4.23 9.14 -12.07
CA HIS A 436 4.60 10.48 -12.56
C HIS A 436 6.10 10.68 -12.76
N LEU A 437 6.95 9.80 -12.19
CA LEU A 437 8.40 9.91 -12.25
C LEU A 437 9.00 9.08 -13.38
N GLY A 438 8.46 7.88 -13.65
CA GLY A 438 9.08 6.88 -14.52
C GLY A 438 8.20 6.30 -15.63
N GLY A 439 6.94 6.76 -15.77
CA GLY A 439 6.02 6.38 -16.85
C GLY A 439 5.58 4.92 -16.89
N GLY A 440 5.95 4.12 -15.89
CA GLY A 440 5.58 2.71 -15.75
C GLY A 440 5.05 2.41 -14.35
N VAL A 441 4.64 1.16 -14.12
CA VAL A 441 4.01 0.72 -12.86
C VAL A 441 5.03 0.40 -11.76
N LEU A 442 6.26 0.03 -12.13
CA LEU A 442 7.33 -0.30 -11.17
C LEU A 442 8.13 0.95 -10.77
N ASP A 443 8.56 0.98 -9.52
CA ASP A 443 9.36 2.07 -8.98
C ASP A 443 10.82 1.97 -9.47
N LYS A 444 11.29 3.04 -10.10
CA LYS A 444 12.64 3.21 -10.66
C LYS A 444 13.47 4.28 -9.96
N THR A 445 12.96 4.85 -8.87
CA THR A 445 13.71 5.84 -8.09
C THR A 445 14.91 5.19 -7.41
N ALA A 446 15.93 6.00 -7.10
CA ALA A 446 17.11 5.52 -6.39
C ALA A 446 16.70 4.91 -5.03
N ALA A 447 17.19 3.70 -4.75
CA ALA A 447 17.29 3.25 -3.38
C ALA A 447 18.31 4.18 -2.70
N GLY A 448 17.97 4.76 -1.54
CA GLY A 448 18.93 5.56 -0.79
C GLY A 448 20.01 4.68 -0.18
N ALA A 449 20.64 5.14 0.91
CA ALA A 449 21.29 4.20 1.80
C ALA A 449 20.19 3.29 2.40
N LEU A 450 20.29 1.99 2.10
CA LEU A 450 19.39 0.86 2.40
C LEU A 450 18.23 0.64 1.42
#